data_AF-A0A849Q4W0-F1
#
_entry.id   AF-A0A849Q4W0-F1
#
_cell.length_a   1.000
_cell.length_b   1.000
_cell.length_c   1.000
_cell.angle_alpha   90.00
_cell.angle_beta   90.00
_cell.angle_gamma   90.00
#
_symmetry.space_group_name_H-M   'P 1'
#
loop_
_entity.id
_entity.type
_entity.pdbx_description
1 polymer ?
#
loop_
_entity_poly.entity_id
_entity_poly.type
_entity_poly.pdbx_seq_one_letter_code
_entity_poly.pdbx_strand_id
1 'polypeptide(L)'
;MKKRRRCQNKDCGVLFTPCPQVPDQAYCSRKVCQQVRRNEWNQKKLIANPTYLEERQADHECWVKNNPNYWKEYRACHPDYAQKNREQQKLRDQKRRIMPPEPVLAKTDESLPVPSVITGRYKLIPVHSNVLAKTDEYIVEIAAITNG
;
A
#
# COMPACT_ATOMS: atom_id res chain seq x y z
N MET A 1 1.82 16.46 -37.35
CA MET A 1 2.57 15.42 -36.60
C MET A 1 2.10 15.40 -35.15
N LYS A 2 1.88 14.23 -34.54
CA LYS A 2 1.47 14.16 -33.14
C LYS A 2 2.64 14.58 -32.24
N LYS A 3 2.44 15.58 -31.37
CA LYS A 3 3.48 16.07 -30.45
C LYS A 3 3.90 14.94 -29.51
N ARG A 4 5.19 14.60 -29.50
CA ARG A 4 5.75 13.60 -28.56
C ARG A 4 6.07 14.29 -27.24
N ARG A 5 5.83 13.60 -26.12
CA ARG A 5 6.15 14.04 -24.76
C ARG A 5 7.10 13.05 -24.09
N ARG A 6 7.92 13.54 -23.16
CA ARG A 6 8.76 12.69 -22.31
C ARG A 6 7.95 12.20 -21.11
N CYS A 7 8.05 10.91 -20.80
CA CYS A 7 7.43 10.33 -19.60
C CYS A 7 7.97 11.00 -18.34
N GLN A 8 7.08 11.45 -17.44
CA GLN A 8 7.45 12.07 -16.17
C GLN A 8 7.98 11.09 -15.12
N ASN A 9 7.81 9.78 -15.32
CA ASN A 9 8.49 8.80 -14.47
C ASN A 9 10.02 8.89 -14.67
N LYS A 10 10.74 9.28 -13.62
CA LYS A 10 12.19 9.48 -13.58
C LYS A 10 12.97 8.24 -14.05
N ASP A 11 12.48 7.05 -13.73
CA ASP A 11 13.12 5.78 -14.08
C ASP A 11 12.81 5.31 -15.52
N CYS A 12 11.98 6.05 -16.25
CA CYS A 12 11.55 5.68 -17.61
C CYS A 12 12.06 6.66 -18.66
N GLY A 13 11.73 7.95 -18.54
CA GLY A 13 12.20 8.99 -19.47
C GLY A 13 11.88 8.81 -20.96
N VAL A 14 11.04 7.85 -21.35
CA VAL A 14 10.74 7.52 -22.77
C VAL A 14 9.93 8.64 -23.44
N LEU A 15 10.26 8.91 -24.72
CA LEU A 15 9.44 9.74 -25.59
C LEU A 15 8.24 8.96 -26.14
N PHE A 16 7.03 9.36 -25.76
CA PHE A 16 5.79 8.73 -26.19
C PHE A 16 4.86 9.75 -26.86
N THR A 17 3.87 9.25 -27.60
CA THR A 17 2.82 10.06 -28.19
C THR A 17 1.59 9.98 -27.28
N PRO A 18 1.10 11.10 -26.72
CA PRO A 18 -0.12 11.12 -25.91
C PRO A 18 -1.32 10.54 -26.66
N CYS A 19 -2.21 9.88 -25.92
CA CYS A 19 -3.49 9.44 -26.42
C CYS A 19 -4.33 10.68 -26.83
N PRO A 20 -4.96 10.72 -28.01
CA PRO A 20 -5.76 11.88 -28.43
C PRO A 20 -6.86 12.28 -27.44
N GLN A 21 -7.45 11.29 -26.76
CA GLN A 21 -8.49 11.48 -25.74
C GLN A 21 -7.94 12.07 -24.44
N VAL A 22 -6.63 12.03 -24.23
CA VAL A 22 -5.96 12.53 -23.02
C VAL A 22 -4.73 13.36 -23.44
N PRO A 23 -4.95 14.58 -23.96
CA PRO A 23 -3.87 15.41 -24.51
C PRO A 23 -2.81 15.77 -23.46
N ASP A 24 -3.18 15.79 -22.19
CA ASP A 24 -2.31 16.07 -21.03
C ASP A 24 -1.70 14.82 -20.39
N GLN A 25 -1.68 13.70 -21.13
CA GLN A 25 -1.02 12.50 -20.66
C GLN A 25 0.47 12.77 -20.39
N ALA A 26 0.85 12.64 -19.11
CA ALA A 26 2.20 12.88 -18.62
C ALA A 26 3.08 11.63 -18.50
N TYR A 27 2.46 10.44 -18.45
CA TYR A 27 3.14 9.15 -18.28
C TYR A 27 2.89 8.26 -19.50
N CYS A 28 3.90 7.54 -19.97
CA CYS A 28 3.75 6.56 -21.04
C CYS A 28 2.86 5.37 -20.61
N SER A 29 2.41 4.56 -21.56
CA SER A 29 1.47 3.44 -21.33
C SER A 29 2.08 2.24 -20.58
N ARG A 30 3.38 2.24 -20.26
CA ARG A 30 4.02 1.16 -19.51
C ARG A 30 3.39 1.00 -18.13
N LYS A 31 3.12 -0.26 -17.72
CA LYS A 31 2.47 -0.58 -16.44
C LYS A 31 3.12 0.09 -15.23
N VAL A 32 4.45 0.08 -15.15
CA VAL A 32 5.22 0.72 -14.07
C VAL A 32 4.96 2.23 -14.01
N CYS A 33 4.97 2.92 -15.14
CA CYS A 33 4.73 4.37 -15.20
C CYS A 33 3.28 4.72 -14.85
N GLN A 34 2.33 3.89 -15.27
CA GLN A 34 0.92 4.06 -14.92
C GLN A 34 0.67 3.79 -13.43
N GLN A 35 1.43 2.88 -12.81
CA GLN A 35 1.38 2.66 -11.37
C GLN A 35 1.89 3.88 -10.61
N VAL A 36 3.05 4.44 -10.98
CA VAL A 36 3.59 5.68 -10.39
C VAL A 36 2.56 6.81 -10.48
N ARG A 37 1.98 7.03 -11.66
CA ARG A 37 0.92 8.04 -11.86
C ARG A 37 -0.26 7.86 -10.90
N ARG A 38 -0.76 6.62 -10.75
CA ARG A 38 -1.89 6.33 -9.85
C ARG A 38 -1.51 6.57 -8.39
N ASN A 39 -0.31 6.17 -7.99
CA ASN A 39 0.18 6.36 -6.62
C ASN A 39 0.30 7.85 -6.28
N GLU A 40 0.89 8.66 -7.17
CA GLU A 40 0.99 10.11 -6.97
C GLU A 40 -0.38 10.78 -6.89
N TRP A 41 -1.32 10.36 -7.75
CA TRP A 41 -2.70 10.88 -7.70
C TRP A 41 -3.38 10.51 -6.38
N ASN A 42 -3.25 9.25 -5.93
CA ASN A 42 -3.80 8.79 -4.65
C ASN A 42 -3.21 9.61 -3.48
N GLN A 43 -1.88 9.81 -3.45
CA GLN A 43 -1.22 10.60 -2.41
C GLN A 43 -1.71 12.05 -2.38
N LYS A 44 -1.78 12.70 -3.54
CA LYS A 44 -2.31 14.07 -3.64
C LYS A 44 -3.75 14.16 -3.16
N LYS A 45 -4.58 13.15 -3.48
CA LYS A 45 -5.96 13.08 -3.02
C LYS A 45 -6.08 12.92 -1.51
N LEU A 46 -5.26 12.05 -0.92
CA LEU A 46 -5.22 11.87 0.54
C LEU A 46 -4.77 13.14 1.27
N ILE A 47 -3.79 13.86 0.75
CA ILE A 47 -3.31 15.12 1.35
C ILE A 47 -4.35 16.23 1.19
N ALA A 48 -4.99 16.34 0.03
CA ALA A 48 -5.94 17.40 -0.25
C ALA A 48 -7.26 17.26 0.52
N ASN A 49 -7.67 16.03 0.83
CA ASN A 49 -8.97 15.74 1.43
C ASN A 49 -8.81 14.94 2.75
N PRO A 50 -8.78 15.62 3.91
CA PRO A 50 -8.65 14.96 5.20
C PRO A 50 -9.79 13.98 5.52
N THR A 51 -11.01 14.28 5.10
CA THR A 51 -12.21 13.44 5.32
C THR A 51 -12.32 12.27 4.35
N TYR A 52 -11.48 12.21 3.31
CA TYR A 52 -11.60 11.21 2.24
C TYR A 52 -11.48 9.77 2.74
N LEU A 53 -10.70 9.54 3.80
CA LEU A 53 -10.57 8.22 4.41
C LEU A 53 -11.86 7.79 5.10
N GLU A 54 -12.47 8.68 5.87
CA GLU A 54 -13.71 8.44 6.61
C GLU A 54 -14.89 8.25 5.64
N GLU A 55 -14.99 9.09 4.61
CA GLU A 55 -15.99 8.97 3.55
C GLU A 55 -15.87 7.62 2.84
N ARG A 56 -14.65 7.21 2.46
CA ARG A 56 -14.42 5.92 1.80
C ARG A 56 -14.79 4.75 2.71
N GLN A 57 -14.53 4.86 4.01
CA GLN A 57 -14.91 3.83 4.98
C GLN A 57 -16.44 3.75 5.10
N ALA A 58 -17.12 4.88 5.26
CA ALA A 58 -18.58 4.94 5.35
C ALA A 58 -19.25 4.37 4.09
N ASP A 59 -18.74 4.69 2.91
CA ASP A 59 -19.20 4.14 1.63
C ASP A 59 -19.03 2.63 1.58
N HIS A 60 -17.89 2.11 2.03
CA HIS A 60 -17.63 0.68 2.09
C HIS A 60 -18.58 -0.03 3.09
N GLU A 61 -18.78 0.53 4.28
CA GLU A 61 -19.71 0.01 5.27
C GLU A 61 -21.15 -0.01 4.77
N CYS A 62 -21.59 1.08 4.12
CA CYS A 62 -22.90 1.17 3.48
C CYS A 62 -23.05 0.10 2.38
N TRP A 63 -22.02 -0.07 1.54
CA TRP A 63 -22.04 -1.08 0.49
C TRP A 63 -22.12 -2.50 1.05
N VAL A 64 -21.33 -2.83 2.08
CA VAL A 64 -21.36 -4.16 2.73
C VAL A 64 -22.72 -4.42 3.37
N LYS A 65 -23.29 -3.42 4.06
CA LYS A 65 -24.62 -3.50 4.67
C LYS A 65 -25.72 -3.78 3.63
N ASN A 66 -25.63 -3.13 2.47
CA ASN A 66 -26.60 -3.31 1.40
C ASN A 66 -26.37 -4.60 0.59
N ASN A 67 -25.18 -5.19 0.66
CA ASN A 67 -24.78 -6.35 -0.15
C ASN A 67 -24.17 -7.49 0.70
N PRO A 68 -24.86 -7.99 1.74
CA PRO A 68 -24.26 -8.90 2.72
C PRO A 68 -23.80 -10.24 2.14
N ASN A 69 -24.50 -10.74 1.10
CA ASN A 69 -24.18 -12.02 0.47
C ASN A 69 -23.32 -11.90 -0.79
N TYR A 70 -23.04 -10.68 -1.26
CA TYR A 70 -22.41 -10.46 -2.57
C TYR A 70 -21.10 -11.22 -2.71
N TRP A 71 -20.20 -11.13 -1.73
CA TRP A 71 -18.91 -11.81 -1.82
C TRP A 71 -19.02 -13.34 -1.80
N LYS A 72 -20.05 -13.88 -1.14
CA LYS A 72 -20.32 -15.32 -1.11
C LYS A 72 -20.80 -15.78 -2.48
N GLU A 73 -21.79 -15.09 -3.02
CA GLU A 73 -22.37 -15.36 -4.34
C GLU A 73 -21.35 -15.15 -5.46
N TYR A 74 -20.61 -14.04 -5.43
CA TYR A 74 -19.55 -13.73 -6.39
C TYR A 74 -18.51 -14.85 -6.47
N ARG A 75 -18.04 -15.36 -5.32
CA ARG A 75 -17.08 -16.47 -5.27
C ARG A 75 -17.69 -17.80 -5.73
N ALA A 76 -18.98 -18.03 -5.46
CA ALA A 76 -19.67 -19.22 -5.95
C ALA A 76 -19.81 -19.22 -7.48
N CYS A 77 -20.12 -18.07 -8.07
CA CYS A 77 -20.24 -17.89 -9.52
C CYS A 77 -18.89 -17.76 -10.24
N HIS A 78 -17.80 -17.46 -9.52
CA HIS A 78 -16.44 -17.32 -10.09
C HIS A 78 -15.42 -18.22 -9.35
N PRO A 79 -15.56 -19.55 -9.44
CA PRO A 79 -14.71 -20.49 -8.71
C PRO A 79 -13.22 -20.37 -9.10
N ASP A 80 -12.93 -20.18 -10.39
CA ASP A 80 -11.56 -20.01 -10.90
C ASP A 80 -10.86 -18.79 -10.31
N TYR A 81 -11.59 -17.68 -10.19
CA TYR A 81 -11.08 -16.47 -9.55
C TYR A 81 -10.77 -16.73 -8.07
N ALA A 82 -11.71 -17.38 -7.37
CA ALA A 82 -11.55 -17.70 -5.95
C ALA A 82 -10.36 -18.64 -5.71
N GLN A 83 -10.16 -19.65 -6.57
CA GLN A 83 -9.03 -20.58 -6.46
C GLN A 83 -7.69 -19.88 -6.67
N LYS A 84 -7.54 -19.12 -7.76
CA LYS A 84 -6.31 -18.35 -8.03
C LYS A 84 -5.98 -17.39 -6.89
N ASN A 85 -6.99 -16.72 -6.33
CA ASN A 85 -6.80 -15.82 -5.21
C ASN A 85 -6.28 -16.55 -3.96
N ARG A 86 -6.82 -17.75 -3.66
CA ARG A 86 -6.35 -18.61 -2.55
C ARG A 86 -4.91 -19.09 -2.75
N GLU A 87 -4.54 -19.52 -3.95
CA GLU A 87 -3.17 -19.95 -4.27
C GLU A 87 -2.18 -18.80 -4.09
N GLN A 88 -2.51 -17.61 -4.59
CA GLN A 88 -1.69 -16.42 -4.38
C GLN A 88 -1.60 -16.02 -2.91
N GLN A 89 -2.68 -16.19 -2.13
CA GLN A 89 -2.65 -15.94 -0.70
C GLN A 89 -1.68 -16.90 0.00
N LYS A 90 -1.69 -18.20 -0.33
CA LYS A 90 -0.71 -19.16 0.21
C LYS A 90 0.73 -18.76 -0.10
N LEU A 91 1.00 -18.31 -1.33
CA LEU A 91 2.34 -17.82 -1.72
C LEU A 91 2.73 -16.57 -0.92
N ARG A 92 1.81 -15.62 -0.71
CA ARG A 92 2.05 -14.44 0.13
C ARG A 92 2.32 -14.84 1.58
N ASP A 93 1.52 -15.75 2.13
CA ASP A 93 1.65 -16.22 3.51
C ASP A 93 2.98 -16.96 3.72
N GLN A 94 3.40 -17.79 2.75
CA GLN A 94 4.70 -18.46 2.77
C GLN A 94 5.85 -17.45 2.75
N LYS A 95 5.79 -16.41 1.89
CA LYS A 95 6.79 -15.34 1.86
C LYS A 95 6.87 -14.61 3.20
N ARG A 96 5.73 -14.31 3.84
CA ARG A 96 5.69 -13.67 5.17
C ARG A 96 6.29 -14.54 6.28
N ARG A 97 6.31 -15.87 6.14
CA ARG A 97 6.96 -16.78 7.11
C ARG A 97 8.47 -16.86 6.94
N ILE A 98 8.97 -16.64 5.73
CA ILE A 98 10.40 -16.82 5.39
C ILE A 98 11.17 -15.49 5.50
N MET A 99 10.53 -14.36 5.23
CA MET A 99 11.15 -13.04 5.32
C MET A 99 10.77 -12.34 6.64
N PRO A 100 11.68 -11.57 7.28
CA PRO A 100 11.30 -10.67 8.37
C PRO A 100 10.16 -9.75 7.90
N PRO A 101 9.29 -9.28 8.82
CA PRO A 101 8.05 -8.61 8.43
C PRO A 101 8.38 -7.38 7.59
N GLU A 102 8.12 -7.47 6.28
CA GLU A 102 7.97 -6.27 5.46
C GLU A 102 6.84 -5.43 6.05
N PRO A 103 6.92 -4.08 5.99
CA PRO A 103 5.91 -3.21 6.55
C PRO A 103 4.55 -3.69 6.08
N VAL A 104 3.72 -4.05 7.05
CA VAL A 104 2.37 -4.56 6.82
C VAL A 104 1.71 -3.63 5.81
N LEU A 105 1.30 -4.18 4.67
CA LEU A 105 0.37 -3.51 3.78
C LEU A 105 -0.94 -3.38 4.58
N ALA A 106 -1.01 -2.41 5.48
CA ALA A 106 -2.27 -1.97 6.05
C ALA A 106 -3.10 -1.58 4.84
N LYS A 107 -4.32 -2.14 4.76
CA LYS A 107 -5.26 -1.57 3.81
C LYS A 107 -5.40 -0.09 4.19
N THR A 108 -5.51 0.76 3.19
CA THR A 108 -5.50 2.22 3.40
C THR A 108 -6.63 2.69 4.33
N ASP A 109 -7.64 1.86 4.58
CA ASP A 109 -8.81 2.04 5.44
C ASP A 109 -8.75 1.26 6.76
N GLU A 110 -7.77 0.38 6.95
CA GLU A 110 -7.54 -0.26 8.25
C GLU A 110 -6.72 0.70 9.10
N SER A 111 -7.38 1.38 10.02
CA SER A 111 -6.72 2.04 11.15
C SER A 111 -5.97 0.95 11.92
N LEU A 112 -4.68 0.78 11.65
CA LEU A 112 -3.82 0.07 12.58
C LEU A 112 -3.96 0.81 13.91
N PRO A 113 -4.27 0.12 15.02
CA PRO A 113 -4.17 0.76 16.31
C PRO A 113 -2.77 1.36 16.39
N VAL A 114 -2.68 2.68 16.53
CA VAL A 114 -1.45 3.34 16.91
C VAL A 114 -0.97 2.54 18.11
N PRO A 115 0.21 1.90 18.07
CA PRO A 115 0.71 1.22 19.26
C PRO A 115 0.76 2.29 20.34
N SER A 116 -0.16 2.23 21.31
CA SER A 116 0.05 2.89 22.58
C SER A 116 1.44 2.47 23.02
N VAL A 117 2.31 3.43 23.35
CA VAL A 117 3.69 3.14 23.74
C VAL A 117 3.66 2.01 24.76
N ILE A 118 3.98 0.80 24.33
CA ILE A 118 3.85 -0.38 25.18
C ILE A 118 5.01 -0.25 26.15
N THR A 119 4.74 0.09 27.40
CA THR A 119 5.78 0.05 28.44
C THR A 119 6.38 -1.36 28.46
N GLY A 120 7.69 -1.48 28.32
CA GLY A 120 8.35 -2.78 28.22
C GLY A 120 9.85 -2.71 27.92
N ARG A 121 10.49 -3.88 27.98
CA ARG A 121 11.90 -4.03 27.57
C ARG A 121 12.01 -4.26 26.07
N TYR A 122 12.77 -3.41 25.43
CA TYR A 122 13.03 -3.44 24.00
C TYR A 122 14.48 -3.81 23.75
N LYS A 123 14.69 -4.66 22.75
CA LYS A 123 15.99 -4.89 22.16
C LYS A 123 16.09 -4.00 20.93
N LEU A 124 16.93 -2.97 20.99
CA LEU A 124 17.17 -2.09 19.85
C LEU A 124 18.33 -2.64 19.03
N ILE A 125 18.03 -2.90 17.75
CA ILE A 125 19.03 -3.28 16.75
C ILE A 125 19.21 -2.05 15.85
N PRO A 126 20.38 -1.38 15.88
CA PRO A 126 20.61 -0.24 15.01
C PRO A 126 20.58 -0.69 13.54
N VAL A 127 19.68 -0.09 12.76
CA VAL A 127 19.60 -0.31 11.31
C VAL A 127 20.52 0.69 10.63
N HIS A 128 21.77 0.30 10.38
CA HIS A 128 22.64 1.07 9.51
C HIS A 128 22.27 0.78 8.05
N SER A 129 21.96 1.82 7.28
CA SER A 129 21.87 1.71 5.83
C SER A 129 23.26 1.36 5.27
N ASN A 130 23.47 0.07 5.00
CA ASN A 130 24.52 -0.50 4.14
C ASN A 130 25.96 -0.59 4.68
N VAL A 131 26.21 -1.02 5.92
CA VAL A 131 27.55 -1.54 6.28
C VAL A 131 27.46 -2.82 7.13
N LEU A 132 28.01 -3.92 6.60
CA LEU A 132 28.23 -5.18 7.30
C LEU A 132 29.35 -5.00 8.34
N ALA A 133 29.02 -4.60 9.56
CA ALA A 133 29.91 -4.70 10.71
C ALA A 133 29.11 -5.17 11.93
N LYS A 134 29.75 -6.02 12.76
CA LYS A 134 29.19 -6.66 13.96
C LYS A 134 28.34 -5.68 14.77
N THR A 135 27.05 -6.00 14.90
CA THR A 135 26.09 -5.16 15.62
C THR A 135 26.10 -5.53 17.09
N ASP A 136 26.60 -4.63 17.94
CA ASP A 136 26.38 -4.71 19.38
C ASP A 136 24.90 -4.38 19.68
N GLU A 137 24.27 -5.24 20.48
CA GLU A 137 22.84 -5.17 20.78
C GLU A 137 22.59 -4.35 22.05
N TYR A 138 21.72 -3.33 21.98
CA TYR A 138 21.34 -2.55 23.16
C TYR A 138 19.99 -3.02 23.69
N ILE A 139 19.93 -3.34 24.98
CA ILE A 139 18.67 -3.57 25.70
C ILE A 139 18.30 -2.26 26.39
N VAL A 140 17.12 -1.71 26.07
CA VAL A 140 16.59 -0.49 26.69
C VAL A 140 15.21 -0.79 27.28
N GLU A 141 14.89 -0.12 28.37
CA GLU A 141 13.58 -0.18 29.00
C GLU A 141 12.86 1.15 28.73
N ILE A 142 11.72 1.10 28.07
CA ILE A 142 10.91 2.28 27.76
C ILE A 142 9.68 2.24 28.66
N ALA A 143 9.56 3.24 29.54
CA ALA A 143 8.39 3.44 30.39
C ALA A 143 7.59 4.64 29.91
N ALA A 144 6.32 4.43 29.56
CA ALA A 144 5.39 5.51 29.29
C ALA A 144 4.91 6.12 30.61
N ILE A 145 5.13 7.42 30.79
CA ILE A 145 4.55 8.19 31.90
C ILE A 145 3.26 8.82 31.37
N THR A 146 2.11 8.30 31.78
CA THR A 146 0.82 8.97 31.56
C THR A 146 0.66 10.04 32.63
N ASN A 147 0.82 11.31 32.27
CA ASN A 147 0.35 12.41 33.11
C ASN A 147 -1.18 12.38 33.08
N GLY A 148 -1.80 12.13 34.23
CA GLY A 148 -3.25 12.11 34.43
C GLY A 148 -3.88 13.49 34.33
#